data_AF-A0AAP0PLW8-F1
#
_entry.id   AF-A0AAP0PLW8-F1
#
_cell.length_a   1.000
_cell.length_b   1.000
_cell.length_c   1.000
_cell.angle_alpha   90.00
_cell.angle_beta   90.00
_cell.angle_gamma   90.00
#
_symmetry.space_group_name_H-M   'P 1'
#
loop_
_entity.id
_entity.type
_entity.pdbx_description
1 polymer ?
#
loop_
_entity_poly.entity_id
_entity_poly.type
_entity_poly.pdbx_seq_one_letter_code
_entity_poly.pdbx_strand_id
1 'polypeptide(L)'
;MRFSVFSAKQALRFNVSLVFTTLLRLLQKCFSNPKSAKIRASENMQRSIQLLKRSYRAARDAELLSIVQSELKHERSSKPYQDARGSLGGFVVDWDQERFKDVVLRRECESGEEIAVSALLEEEEEEEVEGIGDEGFRCRVLMKVCVKKPGLRSLLQFDCVSSSGGDGARPDFSVCNACYLPSMSSCGDSIYKGPSFRSLDSHLQAAFKEYLRAKGIGEELIGFLLQYLHRKENDQYGQWLGKIESMLLMEGH
;
A
#
# COMPACT_ATOMS: atom_id res chain seq x y z
N MET A 1 21.14 -6.82 11.80
CA MET A 1 20.59 -5.68 12.58
C MET A 1 19.70 -4.89 11.65
N ARG A 2 18.40 -5.03 11.89
CA ARG A 2 17.30 -4.40 11.14
C ARG A 2 17.28 -2.92 11.50
N PHE A 3 17.27 -2.05 10.50
CA PHE A 3 16.88 -0.65 10.69
C PHE A 3 15.40 -0.56 10.34
N SER A 4 14.56 -0.81 11.35
CA SER A 4 13.18 -0.34 11.32
C SER A 4 13.19 1.19 11.42
N VAL A 5 12.06 1.76 11.02
CA VAL A 5 11.72 3.18 10.95
C VAL A 5 11.89 3.88 12.32
N PHE A 6 13.13 4.13 12.76
CA PHE A 6 13.40 4.91 13.97
C PHE A 6 14.82 5.50 13.99
N SER A 7 15.17 6.34 13.00
CA SER A 7 16.24 7.34 13.20
C SER A 7 16.16 8.50 12.20
N ALA A 8 15.08 9.26 12.26
CA ALA A 8 14.98 10.59 11.63
C ALA A 8 15.00 11.71 12.68
N LYS A 9 15.71 11.51 13.80
CA LYS A 9 16.00 12.55 14.78
C LYS A 9 17.50 12.56 15.06
N GLN A 10 18.10 13.74 14.83
CA GLN A 10 19.53 14.11 14.96
C GLN A 10 20.43 13.73 13.78
N ALA A 11 20.58 14.66 12.83
CA ALA A 11 21.90 15.19 12.46
C ALA A 11 21.79 16.29 11.38
N LEU A 12 21.45 17.53 11.73
CA LEU A 12 21.74 18.67 10.87
C LEU A 12 22.35 19.82 11.69
N ARG A 13 23.68 19.75 11.91
CA ARG A 13 24.49 20.96 12.09
C ARG A 13 24.89 21.44 10.71
N PHE A 14 24.09 22.32 10.11
CA PHE A 14 24.45 22.98 8.85
C PHE A 14 25.29 24.23 9.11
N ASN A 15 26.41 24.31 8.41
CA ASN A 15 27.39 25.39 8.48
C ASN A 15 26.88 26.60 7.67
N VAL A 16 26.37 27.63 8.34
CA VAL A 16 25.78 28.85 7.74
C VAL A 16 26.87 29.83 7.29
N SER A 17 27.86 29.37 6.53
CA SER A 17 29.01 30.22 6.15
C SER A 17 28.79 30.96 4.82
N LEU A 18 28.12 30.34 3.84
CA LEU A 18 28.01 30.91 2.48
C LEU A 18 26.80 31.87 2.29
N VAL A 19 25.72 31.66 3.04
CA VAL A 19 24.52 32.53 3.00
C VAL A 19 24.81 33.89 3.64
N PHE A 20 25.61 33.91 4.70
CA PHE A 20 25.93 35.12 5.47
C PHE A 20 26.81 36.10 4.68
N THR A 21 27.78 35.58 3.90
CA THR A 21 28.68 36.41 3.09
C THR A 21 27.97 37.07 1.90
N THR A 22 26.93 36.42 1.36
CA THR A 22 26.16 36.96 0.24
C THR A 22 25.19 38.07 0.70
N LEU A 23 24.58 37.89 1.87
CA LEU A 23 23.75 38.93 2.53
C LEU A 23 24.58 40.14 2.98
N LEU A 24 25.80 39.94 3.50
CA LEU A 24 26.68 41.05 3.90
C LEU A 24 27.09 41.92 2.71
N ARG A 25 27.41 41.32 1.56
CA ARG A 25 27.79 42.04 0.34
C ARG A 25 26.63 42.86 -0.25
N LEU A 26 25.40 42.39 -0.08
CA LEU A 26 24.19 43.13 -0.49
C LEU A 26 23.93 44.32 0.43
N LEU A 27 24.19 44.22 1.74
CA LEU A 27 24.06 45.32 2.68
C LEU A 27 25.09 46.44 2.45
N GLN A 28 26.33 46.10 2.07
CA GLN A 28 27.38 47.09 1.79
C GLN A 28 27.12 47.95 0.53
N LYS A 29 26.44 47.41 -0.50
CA LYS A 29 26.16 48.16 -1.74
C LYS A 29 25.03 49.18 -1.63
N CYS A 30 24.22 49.14 -0.57
CA CYS A 30 23.05 50.02 -0.40
C CYS A 30 23.40 51.43 0.14
N PHE A 31 24.65 51.71 0.52
CA PHE A 31 25.03 52.93 1.22
C PHE A 31 25.35 54.18 0.35
N SER A 32 25.21 54.12 -0.98
CA SER A 32 25.79 55.16 -1.86
C SER A 32 24.83 56.11 -2.61
N ASN A 33 23.48 56.00 -2.56
CA ASN A 33 22.57 57.04 -3.12
C ASN A 33 21.07 56.91 -2.69
N PRO A 34 20.44 57.82 -1.91
CA PRO A 34 19.31 57.47 -1.05
C PRO A 34 17.89 57.35 -1.67
N LYS A 35 17.58 57.96 -2.83
CA LYS A 35 16.18 57.96 -3.36
C LYS A 35 15.93 56.93 -4.47
N SER A 36 16.84 56.79 -5.45
CA SER A 36 16.77 55.73 -6.48
C SER A 36 17.19 54.36 -5.94
N ALA A 37 18.11 54.32 -4.96
CA ALA A 37 18.50 53.06 -4.33
C ALA A 37 17.40 52.47 -3.44
N LYS A 38 16.44 53.25 -2.93
CA LYS A 38 15.40 52.72 -2.02
C LYS A 38 14.39 51.80 -2.73
N ILE A 39 13.93 52.19 -3.92
CA ILE A 39 13.03 51.38 -4.76
C ILE A 39 13.80 50.18 -5.34
N ARG A 40 15.00 50.42 -5.88
CA ARG A 40 15.84 49.37 -6.47
C ARG A 40 16.36 48.38 -5.41
N ALA A 41 16.64 48.81 -4.19
CA ALA A 41 16.99 47.93 -3.06
C ALA A 41 15.79 47.11 -2.57
N SER A 42 14.56 47.66 -2.61
CA SER A 42 13.34 46.92 -2.28
C SER A 42 13.08 45.78 -3.28
N GLU A 43 13.17 46.05 -4.58
CA GLU A 43 13.04 45.04 -5.64
C GLU A 43 14.17 44.01 -5.60
N ASN A 44 15.42 44.45 -5.39
CA ASN A 44 16.57 43.55 -5.26
C ASN A 44 16.49 42.68 -3.99
N MET A 45 15.93 43.21 -2.90
CA MET A 45 15.70 42.47 -1.66
C MET A 45 14.60 41.41 -1.84
N GLN A 46 13.50 41.75 -2.51
CA GLN A 46 12.45 40.78 -2.84
C GLN A 46 12.97 39.66 -3.74
N ARG A 47 13.77 39.98 -4.77
CA ARG A 47 14.45 38.98 -5.62
C ARG A 47 15.40 38.09 -4.82
N SER A 48 16.15 38.67 -3.87
CA SER A 48 17.07 37.91 -3.00
C SER A 48 16.32 36.96 -2.07
N ILE A 49 15.19 37.38 -1.50
CA ILE A 49 14.32 36.52 -0.67
C ILE A 49 13.75 35.37 -1.51
N GLN A 50 13.32 35.64 -2.75
CA GLN A 50 12.83 34.60 -3.66
C GLN A 50 13.92 33.59 -4.02
N LEU A 51 15.15 34.05 -4.29
CA LEU A 51 16.29 33.19 -4.57
C LEU A 51 16.67 32.31 -3.36
N LEU A 52 16.68 32.89 -2.16
CA LEU A 52 16.94 32.14 -0.92
C LEU A 52 15.85 31.09 -0.66
N LYS A 53 14.59 31.42 -0.91
CA LYS A 53 13.48 30.46 -0.83
C LYS A 53 13.65 29.33 -1.83
N ARG A 54 14.05 29.63 -3.07
CA ARG A 54 14.34 28.61 -4.10
C ARG A 54 15.53 27.73 -3.74
N SER A 55 16.64 28.32 -3.27
CA SER A 55 17.83 27.56 -2.87
C SER A 55 17.56 26.67 -1.66
N TYR A 56 16.77 27.15 -0.70
CA TYR A 56 16.38 26.35 0.46
C TYR A 56 15.48 25.17 0.08
N ARG A 57 14.54 25.37 -0.86
CA ARG A 57 13.72 24.28 -1.40
C ARG A 57 14.58 23.23 -2.12
N ALA A 58 15.42 23.66 -3.06
CA ALA A 58 16.31 22.77 -3.81
C ALA A 58 17.24 21.95 -2.88
N ALA A 59 17.73 22.54 -1.79
CA ALA A 59 18.55 21.82 -0.82
C ALA A 59 17.75 20.71 -0.09
N ARG A 60 16.48 20.97 0.24
CA ARG A 60 15.58 19.97 0.85
C ARG A 60 15.15 18.89 -0.14
N ASP A 61 14.90 19.27 -1.39
CA ASP A 61 14.52 18.33 -2.45
C ASP A 61 15.68 17.38 -2.76
N ALA A 62 16.93 17.89 -2.75
CA ALA A 62 18.13 17.08 -2.88
C ALA A 62 18.34 16.12 -1.70
N GLU A 63 18.03 16.55 -0.46
CA GLU A 63 18.06 15.68 0.72
C GLU A 63 17.04 14.55 0.60
N LEU A 64 15.78 14.87 0.25
CA LEU A 64 14.73 13.88 0.04
C LEU A 64 15.08 12.92 -1.11
N LEU A 65 15.60 13.43 -2.22
CA LEU A 65 16.04 12.62 -3.36
C LEU A 65 17.09 11.59 -2.95
N SER A 66 18.09 12.01 -2.15
CA SER A 66 19.11 11.10 -1.64
C SER A 66 18.51 9.98 -0.78
N ILE A 67 17.51 10.30 0.04
CA ILE A 67 16.82 9.31 0.88
C ILE A 67 16.05 8.32 0.00
N VAL A 68 15.24 8.82 -0.94
CA VAL A 68 14.44 7.98 -1.87
C VAL A 68 15.34 7.06 -2.69
N GLN A 69 16.49 7.54 -3.16
CA GLN A 69 17.47 6.73 -3.89
C GLN A 69 18.10 5.63 -3.04
N SER A 70 18.39 5.94 -1.77
CA SER A 70 18.90 4.95 -0.82
C SER A 70 17.87 3.85 -0.54
N GLU A 71 16.60 4.22 -0.44
CA GLU A 71 15.48 3.31 -0.23
C GLU A 71 15.24 2.41 -1.45
N LEU A 72 15.17 2.99 -2.66
CA LEU A 72 15.07 2.23 -3.91
C LEU A 72 16.20 1.21 -4.08
N LYS A 73 17.42 1.59 -3.67
CA LYS A 73 18.57 0.68 -3.69
C LYS A 73 18.39 -0.46 -2.68
N HIS A 74 17.87 -0.16 -1.49
CA HIS A 74 17.55 -1.16 -0.48
C HIS A 74 16.53 -2.17 -1.01
N GLU A 75 15.40 -1.70 -1.52
CA GLU A 75 14.32 -2.56 -2.04
C GLU A 75 14.73 -3.40 -3.25
N ARG A 76 15.61 -2.90 -4.13
CA ARG A 76 16.14 -3.71 -5.24
C ARG A 76 17.05 -4.85 -4.76
N SER A 77 17.72 -4.65 -3.63
CA SER A 77 18.64 -5.64 -3.05
C SER A 77 17.93 -6.64 -2.13
N SER A 78 16.85 -6.22 -1.50
CA SER A 78 16.01 -7.05 -0.62
C SER A 78 14.94 -7.75 -1.44
N LYS A 79 14.77 -9.05 -1.27
CA LYS A 79 13.66 -9.79 -1.89
C LYS A 79 12.99 -10.67 -0.83
N PRO A 80 12.18 -10.09 0.05
CA PRO A 80 11.67 -10.78 1.23
C PRO A 80 10.62 -11.88 0.94
N TYR A 81 10.04 -11.91 -0.27
CA TYR A 81 8.91 -12.79 -0.61
C TYR A 81 9.20 -13.82 -1.72
N GLN A 82 10.44 -14.35 -1.77
CA GLN A 82 10.83 -15.32 -2.80
C GLN A 82 10.29 -16.73 -2.57
N ASP A 83 10.04 -17.12 -1.31
CA ASP A 83 9.63 -18.48 -1.00
C ASP A 83 8.20 -18.74 -1.47
N ALA A 84 8.07 -19.61 -2.47
CA ALA A 84 6.77 -20.04 -2.99
C ALA A 84 5.95 -20.67 -1.86
N ARG A 85 4.81 -20.07 -1.52
CA ARG A 85 3.82 -20.65 -0.60
C ARG A 85 2.51 -20.82 -1.33
N GLY A 86 1.94 -22.03 -1.28
CA GLY A 86 0.64 -22.34 -1.84
C GLY A 86 0.59 -22.49 -3.36
N SER A 87 -0.62 -22.58 -3.89
CA SER A 87 -0.92 -22.80 -5.31
C SER A 87 -2.29 -22.22 -5.68
N LEU A 88 -2.41 -21.77 -6.93
CA LEU A 88 -3.68 -21.35 -7.51
C LEU A 88 -4.70 -22.51 -7.64
N GLY A 89 -4.22 -23.75 -7.69
CA GLY A 89 -5.08 -24.90 -7.97
C GLY A 89 -5.82 -24.75 -9.31
N GLY A 90 -7.15 -24.71 -9.26
CA GLY A 90 -8.00 -24.49 -10.45
C GLY A 90 -8.29 -23.03 -10.77
N PHE A 91 -7.74 -22.07 -10.02
CA PHE A 91 -7.93 -20.64 -10.27
C PHE A 91 -6.92 -20.12 -11.29
N VAL A 92 -7.33 -19.07 -12.01
CA VAL A 92 -6.48 -18.26 -12.88
C VAL A 92 -6.60 -16.79 -12.49
N VAL A 93 -5.55 -16.01 -12.70
CA VAL A 93 -5.61 -14.55 -12.53
C VAL A 93 -6.40 -13.97 -13.70
N ASP A 94 -7.59 -13.44 -13.41
CA ASP A 94 -8.49 -12.82 -14.41
C ASP A 94 -8.17 -11.34 -14.60
N TRP A 95 -7.86 -10.65 -13.50
CA TRP A 95 -7.55 -9.24 -13.52
C TRP A 95 -6.50 -8.91 -12.46
N ASP A 96 -5.43 -8.26 -12.91
CA ASP A 96 -4.42 -7.64 -12.07
C ASP A 96 -3.95 -6.35 -12.76
N GLN A 97 -3.98 -5.24 -12.05
CA GLN A 97 -3.59 -3.94 -12.58
C GLN A 97 -2.63 -3.26 -11.62
N GLU A 98 -1.54 -2.71 -12.15
CA GLU A 98 -0.46 -2.11 -11.34
C GLU A 98 -0.93 -0.96 -10.45
N ARG A 99 -1.98 -0.22 -10.85
CA ARG A 99 -2.50 0.93 -10.09
C ARG A 99 -3.46 0.57 -8.96
N PHE A 100 -3.94 -0.68 -8.91
CA PHE A 100 -4.92 -1.12 -7.92
C PHE A 100 -4.29 -2.15 -6.97
N LYS A 101 -4.73 -2.15 -5.71
CA LYS A 101 -4.20 -3.04 -4.68
C LYS A 101 -4.73 -4.47 -4.81
N ASP A 102 -5.93 -4.62 -5.36
CA ASP A 102 -6.60 -5.91 -5.46
C ASP A 102 -6.19 -6.71 -6.70
N VAL A 103 -6.36 -8.02 -6.60
CA VAL A 103 -6.28 -8.98 -7.69
C VAL A 103 -7.61 -9.73 -7.77
N VAL A 104 -8.04 -10.09 -8.97
CA VAL A 104 -9.20 -10.95 -9.18
C VAL A 104 -8.77 -12.28 -9.78
N LEU A 105 -9.09 -13.35 -9.07
CA LEU A 105 -8.94 -14.73 -9.53
C LEU A 105 -10.29 -15.27 -9.99
N ARG A 106 -10.29 -16.10 -11.03
CA ARG A 106 -11.48 -16.83 -11.48
C ARG A 106 -11.24 -18.32 -11.60
N ARG A 107 -12.31 -19.08 -11.38
CA ARG A 107 -12.35 -20.52 -11.61
C ARG A 107 -13.73 -20.90 -12.15
N GLU A 108 -13.73 -21.72 -13.20
CA GLU A 108 -14.91 -22.42 -13.65
C GLU A 108 -14.87 -23.86 -13.11
N CYS A 109 -15.96 -24.28 -12.46
CA CYS A 109 -16.09 -25.65 -11.95
C CYS A 109 -16.62 -26.59 -13.02
N GLU A 110 -16.35 -27.89 -12.88
CA GLU A 110 -16.92 -28.93 -13.74
C GLU A 110 -18.47 -28.95 -13.71
N SER A 111 -19.07 -28.44 -12.63
CA SER A 111 -20.52 -28.23 -12.49
C SER A 111 -21.09 -27.08 -13.33
N GLY A 112 -20.25 -26.30 -14.02
CA GLY A 112 -20.61 -25.06 -14.70
C GLY A 112 -20.79 -23.84 -13.77
N GLU A 113 -20.43 -23.97 -12.49
CA GLU A 113 -20.41 -22.84 -11.56
C GLU A 113 -19.17 -21.95 -11.79
N GLU A 114 -19.38 -20.64 -11.77
CA GLU A 114 -18.32 -19.63 -11.87
C GLU A 114 -18.00 -19.10 -10.46
N ILE A 115 -16.72 -19.13 -10.10
CA ILE A 115 -16.20 -18.58 -8.85
C ILE A 115 -15.27 -17.42 -9.19
N ALA A 116 -15.48 -16.27 -8.55
CA ALA A 116 -14.56 -15.14 -8.61
C ALA A 116 -14.10 -14.76 -7.20
N VAL A 117 -12.81 -14.49 -7.04
CA VAL A 117 -12.20 -14.07 -5.77
C VAL A 117 -11.47 -12.77 -6.01
N SER A 118 -12.00 -11.66 -5.48
CA SER A 118 -11.25 -10.40 -5.38
C SER A 118 -10.51 -10.41 -4.04
N ALA A 119 -9.21 -10.17 -4.06
CA ALA A 119 -8.36 -10.25 -2.86
C ALA A 119 -7.40 -9.05 -2.78
N LEU A 120 -7.16 -8.55 -1.56
CA LEU A 120 -6.18 -7.50 -1.28
C LEU A 120 -5.55 -7.69 0.11
N LEU A 121 -4.38 -7.08 0.33
CA LEU A 121 -3.75 -7.05 1.65
C LEU A 121 -4.30 -5.92 2.49
N GLU A 122 -4.57 -6.25 3.75
CA GLU A 122 -4.84 -5.31 4.82
C GLU A 122 -3.78 -5.48 5.91
N GLU A 123 -3.27 -4.36 6.39
CA GLU A 123 -2.34 -4.30 7.52
C GLU A 123 -3.09 -4.71 8.79
N GLU A 124 -2.55 -5.66 9.56
CA GLU A 124 -3.08 -5.90 10.91
C GLU A 124 -2.61 -4.76 11.81
N GLU A 125 -3.55 -4.05 12.45
CA GLU A 125 -3.20 -3.12 13.52
C GLU A 125 -2.56 -3.94 14.64
N GLU A 126 -1.27 -3.68 14.93
CA GLU A 126 -0.61 -4.26 16.10
C GLU A 126 -1.35 -3.76 17.35
N GLU A 127 -2.12 -4.62 18.02
CA GLU A 127 -2.37 -4.41 19.44
C GLU A 127 -0.99 -4.46 20.11
N GLU A 128 -0.58 -3.37 20.78
CA GLU A 128 0.70 -3.25 21.48
C GLU A 128 0.86 -4.38 22.52
N VAL A 129 1.31 -5.56 22.09
CA VAL A 129 1.64 -6.67 22.98
C VAL A 129 3.14 -6.59 23.22
N GLU A 130 3.52 -6.14 24.41
CA GLU A 130 4.92 -6.15 24.87
C GLU A 130 5.47 -7.57 24.83
N GLY A 131 6.27 -7.88 23.80
CA GLY A 131 6.92 -9.18 23.66
C GLY A 131 7.90 -9.20 22.50
N ILE A 132 9.19 -9.31 22.83
CA ILE A 132 10.29 -9.46 21.88
C ILE A 132 10.09 -10.78 21.11
N GLY A 133 9.57 -10.69 19.89
CA GLY A 133 9.38 -11.83 19.00
C GLY A 133 9.16 -11.34 17.57
N ASP A 134 10.14 -11.62 16.70
CA ASP A 134 10.19 -11.34 15.26
C ASP A 134 9.10 -10.39 14.70
N GLU A 135 9.40 -9.09 14.67
CA GLU A 135 8.61 -8.02 14.03
C GLU A 135 8.53 -8.21 12.50
N GLY A 136 7.84 -9.26 12.06
CA GLY A 136 7.38 -9.41 10.70
C GLY A 136 6.03 -8.70 10.57
N PHE A 137 5.92 -7.75 9.65
CA PHE A 137 4.65 -7.14 9.26
C PHE A 137 3.59 -8.23 9.08
N ARG A 138 2.61 -8.26 10.00
CA ARG A 138 1.48 -9.19 9.88
C ARG A 138 0.43 -8.52 9.02
N CYS A 139 0.27 -9.03 7.80
CA CYS A 139 -0.81 -8.63 6.92
C CYS A 139 -1.78 -9.78 6.78
N ARG A 140 -3.07 -9.45 6.62
CA ARG A 140 -4.12 -10.40 6.30
C ARG A 140 -4.66 -10.18 4.90
N VAL A 141 -5.06 -11.26 4.25
CA VAL A 141 -5.74 -11.24 2.97
C VAL A 141 -7.24 -11.04 3.22
N LEU A 142 -7.77 -9.92 2.76
CA LEU A 142 -9.20 -9.72 2.61
C LEU A 142 -9.66 -10.31 1.30
N MET A 143 -10.69 -11.14 1.33
CA MET A 143 -11.23 -11.81 0.15
C MET A 143 -12.72 -11.57 0.03
N LYS A 144 -13.17 -11.20 -1.16
CA LYS A 144 -14.57 -11.22 -1.56
C LYS A 144 -14.76 -12.36 -2.55
N VAL A 145 -15.47 -13.40 -2.12
CA VAL A 145 -15.71 -14.62 -2.91
C VAL A 145 -17.13 -14.58 -3.45
N CYS A 146 -17.27 -14.57 -4.77
CA CYS A 146 -18.55 -14.64 -5.46
C CYS A 146 -18.73 -16.01 -6.11
N VAL A 147 -19.86 -16.66 -5.87
CA VAL A 147 -20.22 -17.93 -6.49
C VAL A 147 -21.50 -17.75 -7.30
N LYS A 148 -21.44 -18.06 -8.58
CA LYS A 148 -22.55 -17.95 -9.52
C LYS A 148 -22.85 -19.31 -10.14
N LYS A 149 -24.12 -19.72 -10.08
CA LYS A 149 -24.57 -20.97 -10.69
C LYS A 149 -24.85 -20.80 -12.20
N PRO A 150 -24.68 -21.86 -13.00
CA PRO A 150 -24.96 -21.81 -14.42
C PRO A 150 -26.41 -21.41 -14.69
N GLY A 151 -26.62 -20.51 -15.65
CA GLY A 151 -27.94 -20.02 -16.04
C GLY A 151 -28.60 -19.02 -15.08
N LEU A 152 -28.01 -18.75 -13.91
CA LEU A 152 -28.52 -17.74 -12.98
C LEU A 152 -27.85 -16.38 -13.18
N ARG A 153 -28.63 -15.32 -13.03
CA ARG A 153 -28.12 -13.93 -12.97
C ARG A 153 -27.63 -13.56 -11.58
N SER A 154 -28.18 -14.20 -10.56
CA SER A 154 -27.86 -14.01 -9.17
C SER A 154 -26.58 -14.72 -8.75
N LEU A 155 -25.97 -14.25 -7.69
CA LEU A 155 -24.77 -14.85 -7.10
C LEU A 155 -24.80 -14.76 -5.58
N LEU A 156 -24.00 -15.61 -4.94
CA LEU A 156 -23.75 -15.58 -3.51
C LEU A 156 -22.37 -14.96 -3.27
N GLN A 157 -22.31 -13.88 -2.50
CA GLN A 157 -21.08 -13.20 -2.13
C GLN A 157 -20.74 -13.51 -0.67
N PHE A 158 -19.48 -13.81 -0.41
CA PHE A 158 -18.92 -13.96 0.92
C PHE A 158 -17.78 -12.97 1.12
N ASP A 159 -17.76 -12.33 2.28
CA ASP A 159 -16.60 -11.54 2.72
C ASP A 159 -15.81 -12.41 3.69
N CYS A 160 -14.54 -12.64 3.40
CA CYS A 160 -13.66 -13.56 4.11
C CYS A 160 -12.36 -12.85 4.48
N VAL A 161 -11.77 -13.27 5.58
CA VAL A 161 -10.48 -12.75 6.07
C VAL A 161 -9.58 -13.92 6.37
N SER A 162 -8.35 -13.91 5.87
CA SER A 162 -7.36 -14.92 6.27
C SER A 162 -6.94 -14.69 7.71
N SER A 163 -6.84 -15.76 8.48
CA SER A 163 -6.09 -15.75 9.74
C SER A 163 -4.66 -16.20 9.43
N SER A 164 -3.66 -15.34 9.68
CA SER A 164 -2.29 -15.81 9.79
C SER A 164 -2.26 -16.74 11.00
N GLY A 165 -2.07 -18.03 10.76
CA GLY A 165 -1.72 -18.93 11.85
C GLY A 165 -0.48 -18.38 12.56
N GLY A 166 -0.37 -18.55 13.88
CA GLY A 166 0.89 -18.32 14.59
C GLY A 166 2.03 -19.14 13.98
N ASP A 167 3.25 -18.93 14.45
CA ASP A 167 4.43 -19.57 13.87
C ASP A 167 4.26 -21.09 13.73
N GLY A 168 4.30 -21.59 12.48
CA GLY A 168 4.08 -23.00 12.12
C GLY A 168 2.63 -23.45 11.84
N ALA A 169 1.62 -22.59 12.03
CA ALA A 169 0.23 -22.94 11.71
C ALA A 169 -0.12 -22.68 10.23
N ARG A 170 -0.92 -23.58 9.67
CA ARG A 170 -1.39 -23.51 8.28
C ARG A 170 -2.36 -22.33 8.09
N PRO A 171 -2.25 -21.54 7.01
CA PRO A 171 -3.18 -20.45 6.76
C PRO A 171 -4.62 -20.97 6.63
N ASP A 172 -5.54 -20.31 7.32
CA ASP A 172 -6.98 -20.58 7.25
C ASP A 172 -7.75 -19.26 7.05
N PHE A 173 -9.06 -19.33 6.89
CA PHE A 173 -9.91 -18.15 6.73
C PHE A 173 -11.13 -18.19 7.62
N SER A 174 -11.67 -17.01 7.89
CA SER A 174 -12.95 -16.80 8.56
C SER A 174 -13.92 -16.12 7.61
N VAL A 175 -15.18 -16.54 7.63
CA VAL A 175 -16.26 -15.87 6.89
C VAL A 175 -16.84 -14.79 7.80
N CYS A 176 -16.84 -13.55 7.32
CA CYS A 176 -17.35 -12.39 8.05
C CYS A 176 -18.77 -12.04 7.65
N ASN A 177 -19.15 -12.34 6.40
CA ASN A 177 -20.45 -11.99 5.85
C ASN A 177 -20.84 -12.94 4.72
N ALA A 178 -22.14 -13.15 4.52
CA ALA A 178 -22.71 -13.92 3.41
C ALA A 178 -23.97 -13.21 2.89
N CYS A 179 -23.94 -12.79 1.63
CA CYS A 179 -24.95 -11.95 1.02
C CYS A 179 -25.41 -12.51 -0.33
N TYR A 180 -26.72 -12.58 -0.54
CA TYR A 180 -27.30 -12.92 -1.84
C TYR A 180 -27.47 -11.67 -2.69
N LEU A 181 -26.91 -11.69 -3.90
CA LEU A 181 -27.03 -10.60 -4.87
C LEU A 181 -27.92 -11.03 -6.05
N PRO A 182 -29.06 -10.36 -6.30
CA PRO A 182 -29.95 -10.68 -7.41
C PRO A 182 -29.30 -10.57 -8.81
N SER A 183 -28.28 -9.73 -8.97
CA SER A 183 -27.49 -9.63 -10.20
C SER A 183 -26.06 -9.13 -9.92
N MET A 184 -25.15 -9.28 -10.87
CA MET A 184 -23.79 -8.70 -10.76
C MET A 184 -23.80 -7.16 -10.64
N SER A 185 -24.84 -6.52 -11.17
CA SER A 185 -25.04 -5.06 -11.11
C SER A 185 -25.76 -4.61 -9.84
N SER A 186 -26.31 -5.54 -9.04
CA SER A 186 -26.98 -5.20 -7.79
C SER A 186 -25.92 -4.94 -6.73
N CYS A 187 -25.46 -3.70 -6.67
CA CYS A 187 -24.57 -3.17 -5.64
C CYS A 187 -25.23 -1.91 -5.04
N GLY A 188 -25.35 -1.84 -3.72
CA GLY A 188 -25.94 -0.70 -3.03
C GLY A 188 -26.47 -1.03 -1.64
N ASP A 189 -26.67 0.00 -0.82
CA ASP A 189 -27.09 -0.16 0.58
C ASP A 189 -28.56 -0.53 0.75
N SER A 190 -29.36 -0.47 -0.32
CA SER A 190 -30.76 -0.90 -0.34
C SER A 190 -30.93 -2.41 -0.45
N ILE A 191 -29.87 -3.15 -0.78
CA ILE A 191 -29.91 -4.62 -0.88
C ILE A 191 -29.76 -5.21 0.51
N TYR A 192 -30.65 -6.13 0.87
CA TYR A 192 -30.53 -6.86 2.13
C TYR A 192 -29.24 -7.70 2.14
N LYS A 193 -28.29 -7.30 2.99
CA LYS A 193 -26.96 -7.93 3.07
C LYS A 193 -26.94 -9.22 3.90
N GLY A 194 -28.07 -9.65 4.44
CA GLY A 194 -28.15 -10.72 5.43
C GLY A 194 -28.06 -10.19 6.87
N PRO A 195 -28.34 -11.05 7.87
CA PRO A 195 -28.04 -10.74 9.26
C PRO A 195 -26.52 -10.74 9.49
N SER A 196 -26.09 -10.33 10.70
CA SER A 196 -24.70 -10.51 11.10
C SER A 196 -24.31 -11.98 11.02
N PHE A 197 -23.22 -12.30 10.33
CA PHE A 197 -22.77 -13.69 10.19
C PHE A 197 -22.52 -14.35 11.55
N ARG A 198 -22.01 -13.58 12.53
CA ARG A 198 -21.77 -14.05 13.90
C ARG A 198 -23.04 -14.46 14.64
N SER A 199 -24.21 -13.93 14.24
CA SER A 199 -25.51 -14.30 14.83
C SER A 199 -26.17 -15.52 14.18
N LEU A 200 -25.60 -16.05 13.10
CA LEU A 200 -26.11 -17.27 12.46
C LEU A 200 -25.87 -18.48 13.36
N ASP A 201 -26.68 -19.51 13.18
CA ASP A 201 -26.45 -20.82 13.79
C ASP A 201 -25.04 -21.36 13.47
N SER A 202 -24.37 -21.96 14.45
CA SER A 202 -22.98 -22.40 14.32
C SER A 202 -22.79 -23.49 13.27
N HIS A 203 -23.77 -24.39 13.10
CA HIS A 203 -23.73 -25.40 12.04
C HIS A 203 -23.86 -24.75 10.66
N LEU A 204 -24.68 -23.70 10.53
CA LEU A 204 -24.78 -22.93 9.28
C LEU A 204 -23.47 -22.20 8.95
N GLN A 205 -22.83 -21.57 9.94
CA GLN A 205 -21.52 -20.93 9.76
C GLN A 205 -20.47 -21.95 9.29
N ALA A 206 -20.42 -23.13 9.92
CA ALA A 206 -19.52 -24.21 9.54
C ALA A 206 -19.80 -24.73 8.12
N ALA A 207 -21.08 -24.90 7.76
CA ALA A 207 -21.49 -25.36 6.44
C ALA A 207 -21.09 -24.37 5.33
N PHE A 208 -21.18 -23.05 5.56
CA PHE A 208 -20.69 -22.06 4.59
C PHE A 208 -19.17 -22.12 4.40
N LYS A 209 -18.43 -22.30 5.50
CA LYS A 209 -16.97 -22.44 5.43
C LYS A 209 -16.57 -23.70 4.64
N GLU A 210 -17.24 -24.82 4.89
CA GLU A 210 -16.97 -26.07 4.17
C GLU A 210 -17.40 -26.00 2.69
N TYR A 211 -18.51 -25.32 2.41
CA TYR A 211 -18.94 -25.02 1.04
C TYR A 211 -17.85 -24.28 0.26
N LEU A 212 -17.24 -23.25 0.84
CA LEU A 212 -16.16 -22.49 0.20
C LEU A 212 -14.87 -23.33 0.04
N ARG A 213 -14.54 -24.19 1.00
CA ARG A 213 -13.42 -25.13 0.88
C ARG A 213 -13.60 -26.09 -0.29
N ALA A 214 -14.79 -26.64 -0.46
CA ALA A 214 -15.12 -27.48 -1.61
C ALA A 214 -15.00 -26.73 -2.96
N LYS A 215 -15.11 -25.39 -2.96
CA LYS A 215 -14.86 -24.54 -4.14
C LYS A 215 -13.38 -24.21 -4.37
N GLY A 216 -12.48 -24.72 -3.53
CA GLY A 216 -11.04 -24.50 -3.62
C GLY A 216 -10.54 -23.28 -2.84
N ILE A 217 -11.38 -22.68 -1.98
CA ILE A 217 -10.93 -21.64 -1.05
C ILE A 217 -10.33 -22.33 0.17
N GLY A 218 -9.00 -22.42 0.23
CA GLY A 218 -8.31 -23.11 1.30
C GLY A 218 -6.85 -22.68 1.44
N GLU A 219 -6.10 -23.42 2.24
CA GLU A 219 -4.72 -23.14 2.61
C GLU A 219 -3.82 -22.80 1.41
N GLU A 220 -3.86 -23.62 0.36
CA GLU A 220 -3.04 -23.42 -0.85
C GLU A 220 -3.34 -22.09 -1.55
N LEU A 221 -4.62 -21.75 -1.70
CA LEU A 221 -5.02 -20.49 -2.35
C LEU A 221 -4.65 -19.29 -1.48
N ILE A 222 -4.86 -19.39 -0.17
CA ILE A 222 -4.54 -18.32 0.77
C ILE A 222 -3.03 -18.09 0.82
N GLY A 223 -2.24 -19.17 0.86
CA GLY A 223 -0.78 -19.10 0.80
C GLY A 223 -0.30 -18.40 -0.48
N PHE A 224 -0.88 -18.78 -1.62
CA PHE A 224 -0.59 -18.13 -2.91
C PHE A 224 -0.94 -16.64 -2.87
N LEU A 225 -2.16 -16.30 -2.43
CA LEU A 225 -2.65 -14.91 -2.39
C LEU A 225 -1.78 -14.04 -1.48
N LEU A 226 -1.41 -14.54 -0.30
CA LEU A 226 -0.55 -13.81 0.64
C LEU A 226 0.78 -13.45 -0.02
N GLN A 227 1.45 -14.44 -0.62
CA GLN A 227 2.72 -14.19 -1.30
C GLN A 227 2.57 -13.28 -2.52
N TYR A 228 1.56 -13.54 -3.35
CA TYR A 228 1.32 -12.80 -4.59
C TYR A 228 1.06 -11.33 -4.31
N LEU A 229 0.20 -11.04 -3.33
CA LEU A 229 -0.13 -9.68 -2.95
C LEU A 229 1.03 -8.98 -2.25
N HIS A 230 1.85 -9.66 -1.44
CA HIS A 230 3.05 -9.04 -0.85
C HIS A 230 4.06 -8.63 -1.92
N ARG A 231 4.26 -9.48 -2.93
CA ARG A 231 5.11 -9.14 -4.07
C ARG A 231 4.54 -7.94 -4.84
N LYS A 232 3.23 -7.97 -5.11
CA LYS A 232 2.53 -6.88 -5.79
C LYS A 232 2.65 -5.56 -5.04
N GLU A 233 2.48 -5.57 -3.72
CA GLU A 233 2.64 -4.39 -2.87
C GLU A 233 4.08 -3.85 -2.93
N ASN A 234 5.08 -4.71 -2.81
CA ASN A 234 6.48 -4.29 -2.90
C ASN A 234 6.81 -3.69 -4.30
N ASP A 235 6.33 -4.33 -5.37
CA ASP A 235 6.51 -3.80 -6.73
C ASP A 235 5.83 -2.41 -6.87
N GLN A 236 4.64 -2.23 -6.30
CA GLN A 236 3.92 -0.96 -6.27
C GLN A 236 4.67 0.10 -5.45
N TYR A 237 5.23 -0.25 -4.30
CA TYR A 237 6.04 0.63 -3.47
C TYR A 237 7.29 1.11 -4.24
N GLY A 238 8.01 0.20 -4.88
CA GLY A 238 9.16 0.53 -5.72
C GLY A 238 8.79 1.45 -6.88
N GLN A 239 7.67 1.21 -7.56
CA GLN A 239 7.16 2.10 -8.62
C GLN A 239 6.77 3.48 -8.08
N TRP A 240 6.16 3.53 -6.89
CA TRP A 240 5.78 4.78 -6.24
C TRP A 240 7.01 5.62 -5.87
N LEU A 241 8.03 5.00 -5.27
CA LEU A 241 9.32 5.66 -5.00
C LEU A 241 9.98 6.17 -6.28
N GLY A 242 9.97 5.38 -7.37
CA GLY A 242 10.51 5.79 -8.67
C GLY A 242 9.78 7.00 -9.29
N LYS A 243 8.46 7.12 -9.06
CA LYS A 243 7.69 8.30 -9.47
C LYS A 243 8.06 9.53 -8.64
N ILE A 244 8.31 9.38 -7.34
CA ILE A 244 8.80 10.48 -6.48
C ILE A 244 10.19 10.92 -6.93
N GLU A 245 11.10 9.98 -7.17
CA GLU A 245 12.44 10.27 -7.71
C GLU A 245 12.33 11.08 -9.01
N SER A 246 11.50 10.62 -9.95
CA SER A 246 11.28 11.30 -11.23
C SER A 246 10.72 12.71 -11.05
N MET A 247 9.78 12.90 -10.12
CA MET A 247 9.20 14.21 -9.82
C MET A 247 10.25 15.19 -9.26
N LEU A 248 11.10 14.73 -8.33
CA LEU A 248 12.16 15.55 -7.72
C LEU A 248 13.27 15.92 -8.71
N LEU A 249 13.55 15.07 -9.70
CA LEU A 249 14.52 15.34 -10.76
C LEU A 249 13.99 16.35 -11.81
N MET A 250 12.67 16.37 -12.05
CA MET A 250 12.05 17.22 -13.07
C MET A 250 11.84 18.67 -12.64
N GLU A 251 11.83 18.98 -11.33
CA GLU A 251 11.75 20.37 -10.82
C GLU A 251 13.06 21.17 -10.96
N GLY A 252 14.08 20.61 -11.62
CA GLY A 252 15.39 21.23 -11.85
C GLY A 252 15.51 22.19 -13.05
N HIS A 253 14.42 22.57 -13.73
CA HIS A 253 14.42 23.44 -14.93
C HIS A 253 13.64 24.77 -14.73
#